data_AF-A0A662VNH4-F1
#
_entry.id   AF-A0A662VNH4-F1
#
_cell.length_a   1.000
_cell.length_b   1.000
_cell.length_c   1.000
_cell.angle_alpha   90.00
_cell.angle_beta   90.00
_cell.angle_gamma   90.00
#
_symmetry.space_group_name_H-M   'P 1'
#
loop_
_entity.id
_entity.type
_entity.pdbx_description
1 polymer ?
#
loop_
_entity_poly.entity_id
_entity_poly.type
_entity_poly.pdbx_seq_one_letter_code
_entity_poly.pdbx_strand_id
1 'polypeptide(L)'
;STVFSWDSVRDEHVMIGTSKALEEIRKQRGWSGKELREELERRKKVLEFIVKHNIRDFKNVSNIIHTYQSKPQKVLELIEKEA
;
A
#
# COMPACT_ATOMS: atom_id res chain seq x y z
N SER A 1 15.66 0.80 -12.51
CA SER A 1 15.02 1.94 -13.20
C SER A 1 14.36 2.79 -12.14
N THR A 2 14.38 4.11 -12.31
CA THR A 2 13.66 5.04 -11.41
C THR A 2 12.17 4.85 -11.59
N VAL A 3 11.43 4.67 -10.49
CA VAL A 3 9.98 4.42 -10.51
C VAL A 3 9.20 5.68 -10.18
N PHE A 4 9.69 6.48 -9.23
CA PHE A 4 9.10 7.74 -8.80
C PHE A 4 10.14 8.87 -8.87
N SER A 5 9.68 10.09 -9.15
CA SER A 5 10.44 11.33 -9.03
C SER A 5 9.67 12.34 -8.21
N TRP A 6 10.37 13.23 -7.51
CA TRP A 6 9.76 14.37 -6.83
C TRP A 6 9.57 15.53 -7.83
N ASP A 7 8.37 16.06 -7.89
CA ASP A 7 8.02 17.34 -8.52
C ASP A 7 8.05 18.41 -7.43
N SER A 8 9.12 19.22 -7.40
CA SER A 8 9.33 20.23 -6.37
C SER A 8 8.40 21.43 -6.47
N VAL A 9 7.78 21.66 -7.63
CA VAL A 9 6.83 22.76 -7.83
C VAL A 9 5.49 22.43 -7.20
N ARG A 10 5.08 21.16 -7.27
CA ARG A 10 3.81 20.68 -6.70
C ARG A 10 3.94 20.05 -5.31
N ASP A 11 5.17 19.77 -4.89
CA ASP A 11 5.49 18.97 -3.70
C ASP A 11 4.86 17.56 -3.76
N GLU A 12 5.01 16.90 -4.91
CA GLU A 12 4.38 15.61 -5.19
C GLU A 12 5.40 14.56 -5.66
N HIS A 13 5.17 13.30 -5.29
CA HIS A 13 5.90 12.18 -5.87
C HIS A 13 5.13 11.58 -7.04
N VAL A 14 5.66 11.72 -8.26
CA VAL A 14 5.04 11.26 -9.50
C VAL A 14 5.64 9.94 -9.94
N MET A 15 4.80 8.97 -10.32
CA MET A 15 5.26 7.72 -10.93
C MET A 15 5.70 7.99 -12.38
N ILE A 16 6.98 7.74 -12.68
CA ILE A 16 7.58 8.03 -13.99
C ILE A 16 8.07 6.77 -14.72
N GLY A 17 7.96 5.60 -14.11
CA GLY A 17 8.49 4.37 -14.68
C GLY A 17 7.85 3.10 -14.14
N THR A 18 8.20 1.98 -14.77
CA THR A 18 7.76 0.66 -14.34
C THR A 18 8.64 0.12 -13.23
N SER A 19 8.02 -0.59 -12.28
CA SER A 19 8.73 -1.23 -11.17
C SER A 19 9.11 -2.66 -11.50
N LYS A 20 10.42 -2.91 -11.65
CA LYS A 20 10.95 -4.27 -11.81
C LYS A 20 10.65 -5.15 -10.59
N ALA A 21 10.74 -4.59 -9.38
CA ALA A 21 10.43 -5.31 -8.15
C ALA A 21 8.97 -5.78 -8.09
N LEU A 22 8.02 -4.95 -8.53
CA LEU A 22 6.61 -5.38 -8.59
C LEU A 22 6.39 -6.48 -9.61
N GLU A 23 7.08 -6.45 -10.75
CA GLU A 23 6.98 -7.50 -11.76
C GLU A 23 7.61 -8.82 -11.28
N GLU A 24 8.71 -8.77 -10.55
CA GLU A 24 9.30 -9.95 -9.90
C GLU A 24 8.36 -10.54 -8.84
N ILE A 25 7.78 -9.71 -7.97
CA ILE A 25 6.79 -10.16 -6.97
C ILE A 25 5.58 -10.79 -7.65
N ARG A 26 5.06 -10.16 -8.72
CA ARG A 26 3.94 -10.69 -9.49
C ARG A 26 4.25 -12.08 -10.04
N LYS A 27 5.42 -12.26 -10.66
CA LYS A 27 5.87 -13.54 -11.20
C LYS A 27 6.07 -14.59 -10.11
N GLN A 28 6.76 -14.25 -9.02
CA GLN A 28 7.02 -15.15 -7.89
C GLN A 28 5.72 -15.66 -7.23
N ARG A 29 4.70 -14.81 -7.18
CA ARG A 29 3.39 -15.15 -6.59
C ARG A 29 2.39 -15.75 -7.59
N GLY A 30 2.76 -15.86 -8.87
CA GLY A 30 1.85 -16.32 -9.93
C GLY A 30 0.67 -15.38 -10.17
N TRP A 31 0.77 -14.10 -9.77
CA TRP A 31 -0.32 -13.15 -9.89
C TRP A 31 -0.51 -12.65 -11.33
N SER A 32 -1.77 -12.43 -11.69
CA SER A 32 -2.14 -11.58 -12.81
C SER A 32 -1.78 -10.12 -12.53
N GLY A 33 -1.75 -9.29 -13.58
CA GLY A 33 -1.58 -7.85 -13.40
C GLY A 33 -2.72 -7.21 -12.61
N LYS A 34 -3.93 -7.80 -12.64
CA LYS A 34 -5.09 -7.34 -11.87
C LYS A 34 -4.86 -7.55 -10.37
N GLU A 35 -4.46 -8.76 -9.97
CA GLU A 35 -4.20 -9.09 -8.55
C GLU A 35 -3.09 -8.23 -7.95
N LEU A 36 -2.02 -7.96 -8.70
CA LEU A 36 -0.96 -7.05 -8.25
C LEU A 36 -1.51 -5.65 -7.96
N ARG A 37 -2.32 -5.10 -8.87
CA ARG A 37 -2.93 -3.77 -8.71
C ARG A 37 -3.89 -3.73 -7.53
N GLU A 38 -4.73 -4.75 -7.39
CA GLU A 38 -5.68 -4.85 -6.27
C GLU A 38 -4.95 -4.93 -4.93
N GLU A 39 -3.85 -5.67 -4.83
CA GLU A 39 -3.06 -5.72 -3.60
C GLU A 39 -2.39 -4.38 -3.26
N LEU A 40 -1.87 -3.67 -4.27
CA LEU A 40 -1.33 -2.32 -4.06
C LEU A 40 -2.41 -1.34 -3.57
N GLU A 41 -3.59 -1.40 -4.18
CA GLU A 41 -4.71 -0.54 -3.78
C GLU A 41 -5.18 -0.85 -2.36
N ARG A 42 -5.28 -2.13 -1.98
CA ARG A 42 -5.60 -2.51 -0.60
C ARG A 42 -4.57 -1.98 0.39
N ARG A 43 -3.27 -2.13 0.11
CA ARG A 43 -2.21 -1.60 0.98
C ARG A 43 -2.24 -0.08 1.09
N LYS A 44 -2.52 0.61 -0.02
CA LYS A 44 -2.71 2.07 -0.03
C LYS A 44 -3.83 2.46 0.92
N LYS A 45 -5.01 1.82 0.84
CA LYS A 45 -6.14 2.08 1.75
C LYS A 45 -5.78 1.88 3.23
N VAL A 46 -4.98 0.86 3.55
CA VAL A 46 -4.49 0.64 4.92
C VAL A 46 -3.62 1.81 5.40
N LEU A 47 -2.72 2.32 4.56
CA LEU A 47 -1.89 3.48 4.92
C LEU A 47 -2.73 4.76 5.03
N GLU A 48 -3.67 4.99 4.11
CA GLU A 48 -4.59 6.12 4.17
C GLU A 48 -5.44 6.09 5.44
N PHE A 49 -5.89 4.91 5.88
CA PHE A 49 -6.60 4.73 7.14
C PHE A 49 -5.74 5.14 8.36
N ILE A 50 -4.47 4.71 8.40
CA ILE A 50 -3.52 5.06 9.47
C ILE A 50 -3.36 6.58 9.53
N VAL A 51 -3.22 7.24 8.37
CA VAL A 51 -3.08 8.69 8.26
C VAL A 51 -4.36 9.42 8.69
N LYS A 52 -5.53 9.00 8.19
CA LYS A 52 -6.85 9.57 8.52
C LYS A 52 -7.11 9.57 10.02
N HIS A 53 -6.68 8.53 10.72
CA HIS A 53 -6.84 8.37 12.17
C HIS A 53 -5.70 8.93 13.01
N ASN A 54 -4.74 9.66 12.39
CA ASN A 54 -3.62 10.26 13.08
C ASN A 54 -2.78 9.25 13.90
N ILE A 55 -2.68 8.00 13.42
CA ILE A 55 -1.90 6.96 14.09
C ILE A 55 -0.44 7.12 13.67
N ARG A 56 0.38 7.63 14.59
CA ARG A 56 1.77 8.04 14.30
C ARG A 56 2.82 7.28 15.10
N ASP A 57 2.44 6.66 16.21
CA ASP A 57 3.39 5.90 17.01
C ASP A 57 3.77 4.59 16.32
N PHE A 58 5.06 4.26 16.37
CA PHE A 58 5.64 3.10 15.72
C PHE A 58 4.89 1.80 16.07
N LYS A 59 4.55 1.62 17.35
CA LYS A 59 3.93 0.37 17.84
C LYS A 59 2.57 0.13 17.19
N ASN A 60 1.70 1.13 17.16
CA ASN A 60 0.38 1.00 16.56
C ASN A 60 0.45 0.86 15.04
N VAL A 61 1.32 1.62 14.36
CA VAL A 61 1.55 1.47 12.91
C VAL A 61 2.01 0.05 12.58
N SER A 62 3.03 -0.46 13.28
CA SER A 62 3.54 -1.82 13.09
C SER A 62 2.47 -2.87 13.34
N ASN A 63 1.66 -2.72 14.40
CA ASN A 63 0.58 -3.65 14.71
C ASN A 63 -0.45 -3.73 13.57
N ILE A 64 -0.85 -2.60 12.98
CA ILE A 64 -1.79 -2.57 11.85
C ILE A 64 -1.18 -3.26 10.63
N ILE A 65 0.07 -2.95 10.30
CA ILE A 65 0.77 -3.55 9.15
C ILE A 65 0.91 -5.07 9.33
N HIS A 66 1.34 -5.55 10.51
CA HIS A 66 1.45 -6.98 10.78
C HIS A 66 0.09 -7.69 10.78
N THR A 67 -0.95 -7.02 11.28
CA THR A 67 -2.32 -7.55 11.23
C THR A 67 -2.80 -7.67 9.79
N TYR A 68 -2.54 -6.67 8.94
CA TYR A 68 -2.87 -6.75 7.51
C TYR A 68 -2.10 -7.89 6.81
N GLN A 69 -0.81 -8.05 7.10
CA GLN A 69 0.00 -9.11 6.51
C GLN A 69 -0.48 -10.52 6.87
N SER A 70 -0.98 -10.72 8.09
CA SER A 70 -1.42 -12.04 8.58
C SER A 70 -2.92 -12.32 8.38
N LYS A 71 -3.77 -11.29 8.48
CA LYS A 71 -5.23 -11.37 8.41
C LYS A 71 -5.79 -10.13 7.67
N PRO A 72 -5.55 -9.99 6.36
CA PRO A 72 -5.90 -8.78 5.62
C PRO A 72 -7.40 -8.45 5.67
N GLN A 73 -8.26 -9.46 5.61
CA GLN A 73 -9.73 -9.28 5.66
C GLN A 73 -10.17 -8.55 6.94
N LYS A 74 -9.58 -8.87 8.09
CA LYS A 74 -9.91 -8.22 9.36
C LYS A 74 -9.63 -6.72 9.33
N VAL A 75 -8.54 -6.30 8.70
CA VAL A 75 -8.18 -4.88 8.59
C VAL A 75 -9.06 -4.18 7.55
N LEU A 76 -9.35 -4.84 6.43
CA LEU A 76 -10.19 -4.28 5.38
C LEU A 76 -11.64 -4.10 5.84
N GLU A 77 -12.22 -5.06 6.54
CA GLU A 77 -13.56 -4.95 7.13
C GLU A 77 -13.66 -3.80 8.14
N LEU A 78 -12.59 -3.57 8.93
CA LEU A 78 -12.52 -2.43 9.84
C LEU A 78 -12.54 -1.11 9.05
N ILE A 79 -11.71 -1.02 8.01
CA ILE A 79 -11.63 0.17 7.14
C ILE A 79 -13.00 0.44 6.48
N GLU A 80 -13.68 -0.59 5.98
CA GLU A 80 -14.97 -0.46 5.30
C GLU A 80 -16.11 -0.04 6.23
N LYS A 81 -16.10 -0.47 7.50
CA LYS A 81 -17.11 -0.07 8.51
C LYS A 81 -16.99 1.40 8.92
N GLU A 82 -15.83 2.01 8.70
CA GLU A 82 -15.51 3.39 9.09
C GLU A 82 -15.44 4.35 7.88
N ALA A 83 -15.73 3.85 6.68
CA ALA A 83 -15.85 4.62 5.44
C ALA A 83 -17.24 5.22 5.31
#